data_AF-A0A3P7FKR9-F1
#
_entry.id   AF-A0A3P7FKR9-F1
#
_cell.length_a   1.000
_cell.length_b   1.000
_cell.length_c   1.000
_cell.angle_alpha   90.00
_cell.angle_beta   90.00
_cell.angle_gamma   90.00
#
_symmetry.space_group_name_H-M   'P 1'
#
loop_
_entity.id
_entity.type
_entity.pdbx_description
1 polymer ?
#
loop_
_entity_poly.entity_id
_entity_poly.type
_entity_poly.pdbx_seq_one_letter_code
_entity_poly.pdbx_strand_id
1 'polypeptide(L)'
;MTILDSLASKNNTNKKGQQRMAHDAPLYLFRGASEKEKRFAAEHEAKWFQFPIKYRFDESLDILHISQILKALEIWQSNTCIKFENDQEASGDYIEFFEGDGCYSMVGRFGGRQGISIGKGCERVSNTSFVSP
;
A
#
# COMPACT_ATOMS: atom_id res chain seq x y z
N MET A 1 10.55 -38.62 -43.09
CA MET A 1 10.58 -37.16 -43.27
C MET A 1 9.17 -36.66 -42.99
N THR A 2 9.05 -35.82 -41.96
CA THR A 2 7.93 -34.92 -41.59
C THR A 2 6.57 -35.59 -41.30
N ILE A 3 5.67 -35.10 -40.46
CA ILE A 3 5.37 -33.74 -40.01
C ILE A 3 4.82 -33.86 -38.56
N LEU A 4 5.68 -33.81 -37.54
CA LEU A 4 5.27 -33.70 -36.14
C LEU A 4 6.47 -33.13 -35.40
N ASP A 5 6.59 -31.80 -35.47
CA ASP A 5 7.28 -30.93 -34.52
C ASP A 5 7.26 -29.52 -35.12
N SER A 6 7.03 -28.51 -34.28
CA SER A 6 7.06 -27.07 -34.61
C SER A 6 5.73 -26.40 -34.94
N LEU A 7 4.72 -26.58 -34.09
CA LEU A 7 3.67 -25.57 -33.88
C LEU A 7 3.65 -25.20 -32.40
N ALA A 8 4.39 -24.17 -32.00
CA ALA A 8 4.04 -23.27 -30.91
C ALA A 8 5.13 -22.21 -30.71
N SER A 9 4.70 -20.97 -30.55
CA SER A 9 5.45 -19.88 -29.93
C SER A 9 6.49 -19.14 -30.81
N LYS A 10 5.99 -18.39 -31.79
CA LYS A 10 6.65 -17.16 -32.27
C LYS A 10 5.67 -16.00 -32.17
N ASN A 11 5.78 -15.22 -31.10
CA ASN A 11 5.53 -13.77 -31.05
C ASN A 11 5.74 -13.30 -29.61
N ASN A 12 7.00 -13.23 -29.19
CA ASN A 12 7.42 -12.44 -28.03
C ASN A 12 8.00 -11.14 -28.57
N THR A 13 7.11 -10.19 -28.89
CA THR A 13 7.51 -8.86 -29.34
C THR A 13 8.02 -8.05 -28.15
N ASN A 14 9.34 -7.96 -28.09
CA ASN A 14 10.09 -6.73 -27.81
C ASN A 14 9.93 -6.12 -26.41
N LYS A 15 10.66 -6.73 -25.45
CA LYS A 15 11.23 -6.04 -24.29
C LYS A 15 12.32 -5.06 -24.76
N LYS A 16 12.14 -3.76 -24.56
CA LYS A 16 13.28 -2.84 -24.39
C LYS A 16 12.93 -1.53 -23.67
N GLY A 17 12.39 -1.64 -22.46
CA GLY A 17 12.43 -0.55 -21.49
C GLY A 17 13.84 -0.43 -20.92
N GLN A 18 14.59 0.56 -21.38
CA GLN A 18 15.95 0.88 -20.97
C GLN A 18 16.00 1.25 -19.48
N GLN A 19 16.52 0.35 -18.64
CA GLN A 19 16.92 0.65 -17.27
C GLN A 19 18.15 1.56 -17.29
N ARG A 20 17.96 2.87 -17.08
CA ARG A 20 19.05 3.84 -16.86
C ARG A 20 19.25 4.01 -15.35
N MET A 21 19.98 3.10 -14.71
CA MET A 21 20.38 3.28 -13.32
C MET A 21 21.64 4.16 -13.27
N ALA A 22 21.44 5.46 -13.09
CA ALA A 22 22.48 6.47 -12.91
C ALA A 22 23.16 6.29 -11.55
N HIS A 23 24.30 5.61 -11.50
CA HIS A 23 25.08 5.45 -10.28
C HIS A 23 26.19 6.50 -10.10
N ASP A 24 26.36 7.44 -11.04
CA ASP A 24 27.40 8.47 -10.99
C ASP A 24 26.86 9.91 -11.14
N ALA A 25 25.73 10.24 -10.51
CA ALA A 25 25.25 11.63 -10.49
C ALA A 25 26.00 12.46 -9.43
N PRO A 26 26.81 13.48 -9.80
CA PRO A 26 27.57 14.29 -8.84
C PRO A 26 26.65 15.17 -7.99
N LEU A 27 26.95 15.25 -6.70
CA LEU A 27 26.14 15.82 -5.61
C LEU A 27 25.73 17.30 -5.72
N TYR A 28 26.12 18.04 -6.77
CA TYR A 28 25.77 19.47 -6.91
C TYR A 28 24.64 19.76 -7.91
N LEU A 29 24.00 18.75 -8.50
CA LEU A 29 22.79 18.93 -9.33
C LEU A 29 21.48 19.10 -8.52
N PHE A 30 21.55 19.08 -7.18
CA PHE A 30 20.36 19.26 -6.33
C PHE A 30 20.13 20.69 -5.81
N ARG A 31 20.96 21.70 -6.14
CA ARG A 31 20.77 23.08 -5.64
C ARG A 31 19.68 23.90 -6.37
N GLY A 32 18.83 23.27 -7.18
CA GLY A 32 17.82 24.00 -7.96
C GLY A 32 16.48 23.30 -8.09
N ALA A 33 16.31 22.10 -7.52
CA ALA A 33 14.98 21.54 -7.37
C ALA A 33 14.35 22.26 -6.20
N SER A 34 13.59 23.33 -6.52
CA SER A 34 12.46 23.82 -5.74
C SER A 34 12.03 22.75 -4.77
N GLU A 35 12.17 23.03 -3.47
CA GLU A 35 11.58 22.24 -2.41
C GLU A 35 10.12 22.09 -2.78
N LYS A 36 9.81 21.04 -3.55
CA LYS A 36 8.46 20.58 -3.76
C LYS A 36 8.10 20.13 -2.36
N GLU A 37 7.49 21.05 -1.62
CA GLU A 37 6.84 20.81 -0.34
C GLU A 37 6.33 19.39 -0.40
N LYS A 38 6.90 18.54 0.45
CA LYS A 38 6.59 17.11 0.46
C LYS A 38 5.07 17.06 0.53
N ARG A 39 4.41 16.63 -0.56
CA ARG A 39 2.94 16.61 -0.74
C ARG A 39 2.25 15.59 0.16
N PHE A 40 2.87 15.26 1.29
CA PHE A 40 2.18 14.61 2.38
C PHE A 40 1.25 15.65 2.98
N ALA A 41 0.03 15.25 3.36
CA ALA A 41 -0.89 16.13 4.05
C ALA A 41 -0.17 16.71 5.28
N ALA A 42 0.35 17.93 5.15
CA ALA A 42 1.03 18.65 6.22
C ALA A 42 0.01 19.17 7.25
N GLU A 43 -1.27 19.06 6.92
CA GLU A 43 -2.37 19.43 7.79
C GLU A 43 -2.40 18.52 9.01
N HIS A 44 -2.28 19.16 10.18
CA HIS A 44 -2.35 18.50 11.49
C HIS A 44 -3.57 17.58 11.55
N GLU A 45 -4.72 18.03 11.05
CA GLU A 45 -5.99 17.29 11.10
C GLU A 45 -5.98 15.94 10.38
N ALA A 46 -5.14 15.78 9.36
CA ALA A 46 -5.01 14.54 8.60
C ALA A 46 -4.18 13.46 9.33
N LYS A 47 -3.61 13.78 10.50
CA LYS A 47 -2.88 12.79 11.30
C LYS A 47 -3.82 12.04 12.24
N TRP A 48 -3.45 10.79 12.49
CA TRP A 48 -4.05 9.98 13.56
C TRP A 48 -3.37 10.36 14.88
N PHE A 49 -4.08 11.06 15.76
CA PHE A 49 -3.55 11.45 17.09
C PHE A 49 -3.98 10.51 18.20
N GLN A 50 -5.06 9.77 17.99
CA GLN A 50 -5.63 8.85 18.97
C GLN A 50 -5.18 7.44 18.62
N PHE A 51 -4.46 6.83 19.55
CA PHE A 51 -4.05 5.43 19.49
C PHE A 51 -4.68 4.68 20.67
N PRO A 52 -5.07 3.41 20.48
CA PRO A 52 -4.96 2.63 19.25
C PRO A 52 -5.94 3.08 18.15
N ILE A 53 -5.52 2.99 16.89
CA ILE A 53 -6.42 3.18 15.74
C ILE A 53 -7.31 1.94 15.66
N LYS A 54 -8.62 2.15 15.81
CA LYS A 54 -9.60 1.08 15.68
C LYS A 54 -9.72 0.64 14.23
N TYR A 55 -9.78 -0.67 14.01
CA TYR A 55 -10.06 -1.23 12.71
C TYR A 55 -11.00 -2.43 12.79
N ARG A 56 -11.70 -2.70 11.69
CA ARG A 56 -12.58 -3.86 11.53
C ARG A 56 -12.44 -4.49 10.15
N PHE A 57 -12.98 -5.69 10.03
CA PHE A 57 -12.97 -6.46 8.80
C PHE A 57 -14.40 -6.57 8.30
N ASP A 58 -14.63 -6.18 7.06
CA ASP A 58 -15.89 -6.47 6.39
C ASP A 58 -15.97 -7.97 6.05
N GLU A 59 -17.20 -8.50 6.00
CA GLU A 59 -17.47 -9.92 5.70
C GLU A 59 -17.00 -10.34 4.30
N SER A 60 -16.79 -9.38 3.40
CA SER A 60 -16.27 -9.64 2.05
C SER A 60 -14.82 -10.15 2.01
N LEU A 61 -14.04 -10.00 3.08
CA LEU A 61 -12.62 -10.38 3.05
C LEU A 61 -12.41 -11.89 3.18
N ASP A 62 -11.56 -12.44 2.31
CA ASP A 62 -11.09 -13.81 2.44
C ASP A 62 -10.08 -13.94 3.61
N ILE A 63 -9.98 -15.16 4.13
CA ILE A 63 -9.05 -15.54 5.21
C ILE A 63 -7.61 -15.18 4.82
N LEU A 64 -7.25 -15.33 3.55
CA LEU A 64 -5.94 -14.95 3.03
C LEU A 64 -5.69 -13.45 3.19
N HIS A 65 -6.65 -12.59 2.83
CA HIS A 65 -6.52 -11.14 3.01
C HIS A 65 -6.36 -10.78 4.48
N ILE A 66 -7.21 -11.33 5.36
CA ILE A 66 -7.16 -11.06 6.80
C ILE A 66 -5.79 -11.44 7.37
N SER A 67 -5.26 -12.61 7.00
CA SER A 67 -3.94 -13.06 7.48
C SER A 67 -2.81 -12.10 7.11
N GLN A 68 -2.85 -11.53 5.90
CA GLN A 68 -1.83 -10.61 5.40
C GLN A 68 -1.98 -9.22 6.01
N ILE A 69 -3.21 -8.76 6.24
CA ILE A 69 -3.49 -7.51 6.95
C ILE A 69 -2.95 -7.60 8.37
N LEU A 70 -3.24 -8.68 9.11
CA LEU A 70 -2.73 -8.86 10.47
C LEU A 70 -1.20 -8.84 10.52
N LYS A 71 -0.54 -9.50 9.55
CA LYS A 71 0.92 -9.48 9.43
C LYS A 71 1.47 -8.08 9.11
N ALA A 72 0.80 -7.33 8.23
CA ALA A 72 1.18 -5.96 7.93
C ALA A 72 1.03 -5.04 9.16
N LEU A 73 -0.05 -5.19 9.91
CA LEU A 73 -0.29 -4.46 11.16
C LEU A 73 0.78 -4.79 12.21
N GLU A 74 1.18 -6.05 12.36
CA GLU A 74 2.27 -6.44 13.25
C GLU A 74 3.60 -5.77 12.87
N ILE A 75 3.94 -5.77 11.58
CA ILE A 75 5.14 -5.10 11.06
C ILE A 75 5.09 -3.59 11.33
N TRP A 76 3.93 -2.96 11.21
CA TRP A 76 3.79 -1.53 11.52
C TRP A 76 3.90 -1.26 13.01
N GLN A 77 3.30 -2.08 13.87
CA GLN A 77 3.37 -1.91 15.33
C GLN A 77 4.75 -2.18 15.92
N SER A 78 5.59 -2.96 15.22
CA SER A 78 6.97 -3.23 15.61
C SER A 78 7.94 -2.15 15.13
N ASN A 79 7.70 -1.55 13.97
CA ASN A 79 8.58 -0.53 13.38
C ASN A 79 8.16 0.92 13.70
N THR A 80 6.94 1.14 14.18
CA THR A 80 6.40 2.47 14.46
C THR A 80 5.72 2.53 15.83
N CYS A 81 5.49 3.74 16.33
CA CYS A 81 4.73 3.96 17.56
C CYS A 81 3.21 3.80 17.38
N ILE A 82 2.74 3.53 16.15
CA ILE A 82 1.32 3.37 15.85
C ILE A 82 0.84 2.04 16.43
N LYS A 83 -0.31 2.05 17.09
CA LYS A 83 -0.99 0.87 17.62
C LYS A 83 -2.34 0.70 16.96
N PHE A 84 -2.75 -0.55 16.76
CA PHE A 84 -4.01 -0.91 16.14
C PHE A 84 -4.80 -1.82 17.08
N GLU A 85 -6.12 -1.61 17.13
CA GLU A 85 -7.04 -2.43 17.92
C GLU A 85 -8.17 -2.93 17.03
N ASN A 86 -8.41 -4.24 17.05
CA ASN A 86 -9.54 -4.84 16.35
C ASN A 86 -10.81 -4.61 17.17
N ASP A 87 -11.76 -3.87 16.60
CA ASP A 87 -13.04 -3.57 17.23
C ASP A 87 -14.13 -3.58 16.15
N GLN A 88 -14.92 -4.66 16.09
CA GLN A 88 -16.01 -4.81 15.11
C GLN A 88 -17.19 -3.86 15.36
N GLU A 89 -17.34 -3.40 16.61
CA GLU A 89 -18.37 -2.44 17.03
C GLU A 89 -17.84 -1.00 17.06
N ALA A 90 -16.65 -0.76 16.47
CA ALA A 90 -16.03 0.56 16.44
C ALA A 90 -16.97 1.63 15.85
N SER A 91 -17.07 2.75 16.57
CA SER A 91 -17.79 3.95 16.17
C SER A 91 -16.86 5.16 16.16
N GLY A 92 -17.11 6.14 15.30
CA GLY A 92 -16.27 7.33 15.15
C GLY A 92 -15.20 7.14 14.08
N ASP A 93 -13.96 7.50 14.39
CA ASP A 93 -12.82 7.39 13.48
C ASP A 93 -12.24 5.97 13.53
N TYR A 94 -12.50 5.18 12.50
CA TYR A 94 -11.98 3.81 12.40
C TYR A 94 -11.74 3.41 10.94
N ILE A 95 -10.91 2.38 10.77
CA ILE A 95 -10.57 1.81 9.48
C ILE A 95 -11.42 0.56 9.24
N GLU A 96 -12.04 0.42 8.09
CA GLU A 96 -12.67 -0.82 7.66
C GLU A 96 -11.94 -1.38 6.44
N PHE A 97 -11.43 -2.59 6.57
CA PHE A 97 -10.88 -3.33 5.43
C PHE A 97 -12.01 -4.09 4.73
N PHE A 98 -12.09 -4.00 3.41
CA PHE A 98 -13.08 -4.70 2.61
C PHE A 98 -12.47 -5.21 1.29
N GLU A 99 -13.07 -6.24 0.68
CA GLU A 99 -12.66 -6.69 -0.65
C GLU A 99 -13.33 -5.80 -1.71
N GLY A 100 -12.52 -5.02 -2.43
CA GLY A 100 -12.97 -4.19 -3.55
C GLY A 100 -12.18 -4.46 -4.83
N ASP A 101 -12.49 -3.70 -5.88
CA ASP A 101 -11.85 -3.84 -7.19
C ASP A 101 -10.46 -3.17 -7.24
N GLY A 102 -9.49 -3.75 -6.51
CA GLY A 102 -8.09 -3.33 -6.48
C GLY A 102 -7.62 -2.82 -5.12
N CYS A 103 -6.39 -2.30 -5.07
CA CYS A 103 -5.77 -1.80 -3.84
C CYS A 103 -5.87 -0.28 -3.77
N TYR A 104 -6.64 0.25 -2.82
CA TYR A 104 -6.68 1.69 -2.56
C TYR A 104 -7.04 2.01 -1.11
N SER A 105 -6.54 3.15 -0.66
CA SER A 105 -6.81 3.70 0.67
C SER A 105 -6.82 5.21 0.61
N MET A 106 -7.63 5.84 1.45
CA MET A 106 -7.45 7.26 1.76
C MET A 106 -6.20 7.43 2.63
N VAL A 107 -5.43 8.50 2.41
CA VAL A 107 -4.19 8.77 3.16
C VAL A 107 -4.52 9.67 4.35
N GLY A 108 -4.09 9.27 5.54
CA GLY A 108 -4.36 10.01 6.76
C GLY A 108 -5.78 9.84 7.28
N ARG A 109 -6.11 10.60 8.33
CA ARG A 109 -7.41 10.59 9.00
C ARG A 109 -8.35 11.54 8.26
N PHE A 110 -9.35 10.97 7.59
CA PHE A 110 -10.40 11.74 6.92
C PHE A 110 -11.56 12.10 7.88
N GLY A 111 -11.74 11.32 8.95
CA GLY A 111 -12.85 11.42 9.89
C GLY A 111 -13.97 10.43 9.58
N GLY A 112 -14.51 9.81 10.63
CA GLY A 112 -15.50 8.73 10.53
C GLY A 112 -14.91 7.40 10.05
N ARG A 113 -15.78 6.57 9.46
CA ARG A 113 -15.40 5.31 8.81
C ARG A 113 -14.55 5.59 7.57
N GLN A 114 -13.34 5.05 7.54
CA GLN A 114 -12.48 5.06 6.36
C GLN A 114 -12.30 3.64 5.82
N GLY A 115 -12.70 3.43 4.57
CA GLY A 115 -12.54 2.15 3.88
C GLY A 115 -11.14 1.98 3.28
N ILE A 116 -10.55 0.80 3.44
CA ILE A 116 -9.35 0.36 2.73
C ILE A 116 -9.73 -0.88 1.90
N SER A 117 -9.61 -0.74 0.58
CA SER A 117 -9.90 -1.82 -0.35
C SER A 117 -8.69 -2.72 -0.52
N ILE A 118 -8.89 -4.00 -0.25
CA ILE A 118 -7.90 -5.06 -0.46
C ILE A 118 -8.48 -6.03 -1.49
N GLY A 119 -8.29 -5.70 -2.76
CA GLY A 119 -8.69 -6.57 -3.88
C GLY A 119 -7.70 -7.68 -4.21
N LYS A 120 -7.99 -8.40 -5.28
CA LYS A 120 -7.16 -9.49 -5.80
C LYS A 120 -5.75 -8.99 -6.18
N GLY A 121 -4.73 -9.65 -5.65
CA GLY A 121 -3.31 -9.30 -5.85
C GLY A 121 -2.74 -8.35 -4.79
N CYS A 122 -3.59 -7.82 -3.90
CA CYS A 122 -3.18 -6.98 -2.78
C CYS A 122 -2.75 -7.81 -1.56
N GLU A 123 -2.76 -9.14 -1.62
CA GLU A 123 -2.38 -10.05 -0.53
C GLU A 123 -0.87 -10.02 -0.22
N ARG A 124 -0.10 -9.21 -0.95
CA ARG A 124 1.35 -9.13 -0.84
C ARG A 124 1.71 -8.03 0.16
N VAL A 125 2.24 -8.42 1.31
CA VAL A 125 2.77 -7.46 2.29
C VAL A 125 4.01 -6.77 1.71
N SER A 126 3.90 -5.47 1.47
CA SER A 126 5.03 -4.60 1.10
C SER A 126 5.54 -3.87 2.33
N ASN A 127 6.86 -3.78 2.50
CA ASN A 127 7.49 -3.06 3.60
C ASN A 127 7.50 -1.53 3.38
N THR A 128 6.79 -1.02 2.36
CA THR A 128 6.71 0.41 2.05
C THR A 128 5.67 1.08 2.94
N SER A 129 6.13 1.78 3.97
CA SER A 129 5.34 2.58 4.91
C SER A 129 4.69 3.77 4.20
N PHE A 130 3.35 3.84 4.21
CA PHE A 130 2.58 5.01 3.74
C PHE A 130 1.96 5.82 4.89
N VAL A 131 2.33 5.54 6.14
CA VAL A 131 1.91 6.33 7.30
C VAL A 131 3.15 7.04 7.85
N SER A 132 3.29 8.33 7.55
CA SER A 132 4.32 9.19 8.13
C SER A 132 3.80 9.78 9.45
N PRO A 133 4.60 9.78 10.54
CA PRO A 133 4.24 10.36 11.84
C PRO A 133 4.01 11.88 11.82
#